data_AF-K2MVP2-F1
#
_entry.id   AF-K2MVP2-F1
#
_cell.length_a   1.000
_cell.length_b   1.000
_cell.length_c   1.000
_cell.angle_alpha   90.00
_cell.angle_beta   90.00
_cell.angle_gamma   90.00
#
_symmetry.space_group_name_H-M   'P 1'
#
loop_
_entity.id
_entity.type
_entity.pdbx_description
1 polymer ?
#
loop_
_entity_poly.entity_id
_entity_poly.type
_entity_poly.pdbx_seq_one_letter_code
_entity_poly.pdbx_strand_id
1 'polypeptide(L)'
;MNEPCNHFTVPTGHKSIGVAADFIIYAAAGPSNTGSRAVWAATCSTWSDSRPSVGAMNFDPKYMTGTAWSVRVAAHEIAHALGFSKESMEEKNILTPGHIVRGKHRRIVTGKHVQEKARVHFGCDSLKGMELEDEDGDREKEIPHWKERHARDELMAPTVGAGYYTALTMAVFADMEYYSVNWSMA
;
A
#
# COMPACT_ATOMS: atom_id res chain seq x y z
N MET A 1 14.94 -1.15 12.35
CA MET A 1 14.95 -1.67 10.97
C MET A 1 14.04 -2.88 10.95
N ASN A 2 13.05 -2.92 10.06
CA ASN A 2 12.17 -4.07 9.90
C ASN A 2 13.02 -5.31 9.57
N GLU A 3 12.79 -6.42 10.28
CA GLU A 3 13.54 -7.68 10.13
C GLU A 3 13.76 -8.10 8.65
N PRO A 4 12.75 -8.01 7.75
CA PRO A 4 12.90 -8.40 6.35
C PRO A 4 13.93 -7.57 5.56
N CYS A 5 14.10 -6.31 5.91
CA CYS A 5 14.97 -5.37 5.18
C CYS A 5 16.45 -5.69 5.31
N ASN A 6 16.84 -6.37 6.39
CA ASN A 6 18.24 -6.67 6.70
C ASN A 6 18.84 -7.77 5.80
N HIS A 7 17.99 -8.49 5.05
CA HIS A 7 18.41 -9.58 4.17
C HIS A 7 18.83 -9.13 2.77
N PHE A 8 18.64 -7.86 2.42
CA PHE A 8 18.95 -7.35 1.09
C PHE A 8 20.42 -6.97 0.96
N THR A 9 21.01 -7.32 -0.17
CA THR A 9 22.38 -6.92 -0.50
C THR A 9 22.38 -5.47 -0.96
N VAL A 10 22.77 -4.57 -0.06
CA VAL A 10 22.92 -3.14 -0.35
C VAL A 10 24.36 -2.86 -0.79
N PRO A 11 24.59 -2.27 -1.98
CA PRO A 11 25.93 -1.90 -2.46
C PRO A 11 26.67 -1.00 -1.46
N THR A 12 27.97 -1.20 -1.30
CA THR A 12 28.79 -0.42 -0.35
C THR A 12 28.67 1.09 -0.59
N GLY A 13 28.64 1.53 -1.85
CA GLY A 13 28.46 2.94 -2.20
C GLY A 13 27.14 3.54 -1.71
N HIS A 14 26.05 2.77 -1.71
CA HIS A 14 24.76 3.24 -1.17
C HIS A 14 24.82 3.41 0.36
N LYS A 15 25.64 2.63 1.05
CA LYS A 15 25.83 2.74 2.51
C LYS A 15 26.76 3.88 2.89
N SER A 16 27.83 4.10 2.13
CA SER A 16 28.90 5.05 2.49
C SER A 16 28.71 6.44 1.90
N ILE A 17 28.26 6.53 0.64
CA ILE A 17 28.10 7.80 -0.10
C ILE A 17 26.62 8.19 -0.16
N GLY A 18 25.74 7.19 -0.24
CA GLY A 18 24.31 7.38 -0.50
C GLY A 18 23.99 7.41 -1.99
N VAL A 19 22.72 7.61 -2.32
CA VAL A 19 22.23 7.70 -3.70
C VAL A 19 21.42 8.99 -3.82
N ALA A 20 21.66 9.75 -4.88
CA ALA A 20 20.87 10.93 -5.20
C ALA A 20 19.51 10.53 -5.80
N ALA A 21 18.57 10.13 -4.93
CA ALA A 21 17.22 9.71 -5.29
C ALA A 21 16.23 10.06 -4.17
N ASP A 22 14.96 10.27 -4.52
CA ASP A 22 13.88 10.51 -3.53
C ASP A 22 13.49 9.23 -2.77
N PHE A 23 13.54 8.10 -3.47
CA PHE A 23 13.20 6.78 -2.98
C PHE A 23 14.06 5.71 -3.65
N ILE A 24 14.51 4.72 -2.88
CA ILE A 24 15.27 3.56 -3.37
C ILE A 24 14.48 2.30 -3.04
N ILE A 25 14.31 1.41 -4.01
CA ILE A 25 13.75 0.07 -3.75
C ILE A 25 14.79 -1.00 -4.05
N TYR A 26 15.07 -1.86 -3.07
CA TYR A 26 15.88 -3.05 -3.26
C TYR A 26 14.97 -4.23 -3.60
N ALA A 27 15.14 -4.80 -4.78
CA ALA A 27 14.34 -5.93 -5.24
C ALA A 27 15.15 -7.23 -5.17
N ALA A 28 14.47 -8.31 -4.80
CA ALA A 28 15.01 -9.67 -4.79
C ALA A 28 14.02 -10.64 -5.45
N ALA A 29 14.55 -11.79 -5.87
CA ALA A 29 13.79 -12.88 -6.45
C ALA A 29 14.18 -14.17 -5.71
N GLY A 30 13.41 -14.51 -4.67
CA GLY A 30 13.69 -15.65 -3.80
C GLY A 30 12.40 -16.39 -3.42
N PRO A 31 12.48 -17.72 -3.23
CA PRO A 31 11.31 -18.52 -2.87
C PRO A 31 10.75 -18.06 -1.53
N SER A 32 9.42 -18.04 -1.42
CA SER A 32 8.78 -17.84 -0.13
C SER A 32 8.41 -19.19 0.47
N ASN A 33 8.75 -19.39 1.75
CA ASN A 33 8.36 -20.59 2.50
C ASN A 33 6.89 -20.56 2.93
N THR A 34 6.12 -19.56 2.52
CA THR A 34 4.68 -19.47 2.74
C THR A 34 3.95 -20.23 1.63
N GLY A 35 2.97 -21.07 1.96
CA GLY A 35 2.15 -21.76 0.96
C GLY A 35 1.28 -20.84 0.07
N SER A 36 1.38 -19.53 0.24
CA SER A 36 0.66 -18.47 -0.49
C SER A 36 1.56 -17.75 -1.52
N ARG A 37 0.91 -16.99 -2.43
CA ARG A 37 1.54 -16.15 -3.47
C ARG A 37 2.35 -15.00 -2.87
N ALA A 38 3.47 -15.31 -2.24
CA ALA A 38 4.27 -14.33 -1.52
C ALA A 38 5.16 -13.53 -2.47
N VAL A 39 4.55 -12.52 -3.06
CA VAL A 39 5.25 -11.26 -3.30
C VAL A 39 5.00 -10.41 -2.06
N TRP A 40 6.01 -9.66 -1.64
CA TRP A 40 5.84 -8.69 -0.56
C TRP A 40 6.74 -7.49 -0.83
N ALA A 41 6.32 -6.33 -0.35
CA ALA A 41 7.22 -5.21 -0.16
C ALA A 41 6.90 -4.45 1.13
N ALA A 42 7.91 -3.74 1.63
CA ALA A 42 7.78 -2.97 2.85
C ALA A 42 8.65 -1.71 2.80
N THR A 43 8.23 -0.70 3.55
CA THR A 43 9.08 0.43 3.88
C THR A 43 10.16 -0.02 4.86
N CYS A 44 11.42 0.26 4.54
CA CYS A 44 12.59 -0.11 5.34
C CYS A 44 13.21 1.09 6.08
N SER A 45 13.09 2.28 5.49
CA SER A 45 13.55 3.54 6.08
C SER A 45 12.68 4.69 5.58
N THR A 46 12.58 5.71 6.42
CA THR A 46 11.89 6.97 6.15
C THR A 46 12.86 8.14 6.34
N TRP A 47 12.53 9.27 5.73
CA TRP A 47 13.11 10.56 6.03
C TRP A 47 12.64 11.07 7.39
N SER A 48 13.18 12.21 7.85
CA SER A 48 12.83 12.80 9.15
C SER A 48 11.37 13.27 9.27
N ASP A 49 10.70 13.46 8.14
CA ASP A 49 9.28 13.82 8.02
C ASP A 49 8.36 12.59 7.82
N SER A 50 8.87 11.40 8.13
CA SER A 50 8.19 10.11 7.98
C SER A 50 7.93 9.70 6.53
N ARG A 51 8.37 10.46 5.51
CA ARG A 51 8.26 10.07 4.10
C ARG A 51 9.11 8.83 3.81
N PRO A 52 8.57 7.76 3.19
CA PRO A 52 9.36 6.60 2.79
C PRO A 52 10.56 7.00 1.91
N SER A 53 11.74 6.48 2.26
CA SER A 53 13.01 6.77 1.57
C SER A 53 13.65 5.51 0.99
N VAL A 54 13.48 4.37 1.68
CA VAL A 54 13.98 3.07 1.22
C VAL A 54 12.89 2.03 1.41
N GLY A 55 12.60 1.29 0.35
CA GLY A 55 11.78 0.08 0.37
C GLY A 55 12.60 -1.16 0.03
N ALA A 56 12.04 -2.31 0.38
CA ALA A 56 12.50 -3.60 -0.12
C ALA A 56 11.32 -4.40 -0.65
N MET A 57 11.55 -5.22 -1.68
CA MET A 57 10.54 -6.11 -2.23
C MET A 57 11.14 -7.45 -2.64
N ASN A 58 10.38 -8.52 -2.44
CA ASN A 58 10.77 -9.84 -2.92
C ASN A 58 9.65 -10.43 -3.78
N PHE A 59 10.06 -11.04 -4.89
CA PHE A 59 9.20 -11.84 -5.74
C PHE A 59 9.53 -13.32 -5.58
N ASP A 60 8.53 -14.14 -5.27
CA ASP A 60 8.69 -15.59 -5.43
C ASP A 60 8.58 -15.95 -6.93
N PRO A 61 9.68 -16.38 -7.59
CA PRO A 61 9.70 -16.63 -9.02
C PRO A 61 8.71 -17.72 -9.45
N LYS A 62 8.31 -18.62 -8.55
CA LYS A 62 7.35 -19.70 -8.82
C LYS A 62 5.98 -19.16 -9.25
N TYR A 63 5.59 -17.99 -8.75
CA TYR A 63 4.27 -17.40 -8.97
C TYR A 63 4.27 -16.24 -9.97
N MET A 64 5.45 -15.82 -10.43
CA MET A 64 5.60 -14.68 -11.33
C MET A 64 5.64 -15.10 -12.80
N THR A 65 5.01 -14.30 -13.66
CA THR A 65 4.92 -14.52 -15.10
C THR A 65 5.11 -13.19 -15.83
N GLY A 66 5.28 -13.23 -17.17
CA GLY A 66 5.31 -12.01 -18.00
C GLY A 66 3.93 -11.38 -18.25
N THR A 67 2.95 -11.57 -17.36
CA THR A 67 1.56 -11.14 -17.58
C THR A 67 1.26 -9.77 -16.95
N ALA A 68 0.20 -9.11 -17.44
CA ALA A 68 -0.30 -7.88 -16.83
C ALA A 68 -0.68 -8.05 -15.34
N TRP A 69 -1.09 -9.25 -14.94
CA TRP A 69 -1.37 -9.57 -13.55
C TRP A 69 -0.11 -9.44 -12.69
N SER A 70 1.03 -10.00 -13.12
CA SER A 70 2.30 -9.87 -12.40
C SER A 70 2.78 -8.42 -12.28
N VAL A 71 2.51 -7.58 -13.29
CA VAL A 71 2.80 -6.13 -13.22
C VAL A 71 1.95 -5.45 -12.14
N ARG A 72 0.66 -5.80 -12.04
CA ARG A 72 -0.26 -5.24 -11.03
C ARG A 72 0.10 -5.68 -9.62
N VAL A 73 0.52 -6.94 -9.45
CA VAL A 73 1.07 -7.41 -8.17
C VAL A 73 2.31 -6.61 -7.79
N ALA A 74 3.26 -6.40 -8.71
CA ALA A 74 4.42 -5.57 -8.44
C ALA A 74 4.04 -4.13 -8.03
N ALA A 75 3.08 -3.52 -8.74
CA ALA A 75 2.60 -2.17 -8.42
C ALA A 75 1.89 -2.10 -7.06
N HIS A 76 1.11 -3.11 -6.70
CA HIS A 76 0.46 -3.25 -5.39
C HIS A 76 1.50 -3.25 -4.27
N GLU A 77 2.52 -4.09 -4.38
CA GLU A 77 3.57 -4.18 -3.37
C GLU A 77 4.39 -2.89 -3.30
N ILE A 78 4.72 -2.29 -4.45
CA ILE A 78 5.39 -0.99 -4.48
C ILE A 78 4.56 0.07 -3.74
N ALA A 79 3.24 0.05 -3.82
CA ALA A 79 2.40 0.98 -3.05
C ALA A 79 2.57 0.81 -1.53
N HIS A 80 2.70 -0.40 -1.01
CA HIS A 80 3.06 -0.63 0.40
C HIS A 80 4.44 -0.08 0.74
N ALA A 81 5.45 -0.30 -0.12
CA ALA A 81 6.79 0.25 0.07
C ALA A 81 6.83 1.79 0.00
N LEU A 82 5.85 2.41 -0.67
CA LEU A 82 5.64 3.86 -0.73
C LEU A 82 4.76 4.39 0.41
N GLY A 83 4.43 3.57 1.41
CA GLY A 83 3.72 4.02 2.60
C GLY A 83 2.20 3.85 2.56
N PHE A 84 1.64 3.06 1.65
CA PHE A 84 0.29 2.53 1.86
C PHE A 84 0.33 1.52 3.02
N SER A 85 0.44 2.02 4.25
CA SER A 85 0.65 1.24 5.46
C SER A 85 -0.15 1.85 6.60
N LYS A 86 -0.44 1.03 7.61
CA LYS A 86 -1.21 1.48 8.77
C LYS A 86 -0.47 2.60 9.50
N GLU A 87 0.84 2.44 9.68
CA GLU A 87 1.71 3.39 10.37
C GLU A 87 1.67 4.75 9.69
N SER A 88 1.75 4.78 8.35
CA SER A 88 1.72 6.03 7.58
C SER A 88 0.35 6.71 7.67
N MET A 89 -0.74 5.94 7.64
CA MET A 89 -2.09 6.47 7.79
C MET A 89 -2.36 6.99 9.22
N GLU A 90 -1.80 6.35 10.25
CA GLU A 90 -1.88 6.79 11.64
C GLU A 90 -1.05 8.06 11.88
N GLU A 91 0.19 8.09 11.40
CA GLU A 91 1.08 9.26 11.47
C GLU A 91 0.44 10.50 10.83
N LYS A 92 -0.22 10.31 9.68
CA LYS A 92 -0.93 11.38 8.97
C LYS A 92 -2.33 11.63 9.50
N ASN A 93 -2.75 10.90 10.53
CA ASN A 93 -4.02 11.05 11.22
C ASN A 93 -5.25 10.92 10.28
N ILE A 94 -5.12 10.04 9.27
CA ILE A 94 -6.15 9.75 8.27
C ILE A 94 -6.80 8.38 8.48
N LEU A 95 -6.37 7.62 9.48
CA LEU A 95 -6.99 6.36 9.88
C LEU A 95 -7.91 6.59 11.09
N THR A 96 -9.21 6.36 10.92
CA THR A 96 -10.17 6.44 12.02
C THR A 96 -10.65 5.04 12.41
N PRO A 97 -10.33 4.57 13.64
CA PRO A 97 -10.85 3.29 14.13
C PRO A 97 -12.30 3.43 14.61
N GLY A 98 -13.03 2.32 14.61
CA GLY A 98 -14.23 2.17 15.45
C GLY A 98 -15.57 2.62 14.85
N HIS A 99 -15.63 2.97 13.56
CA HIS A 99 -16.91 3.26 12.91
C HIS A 99 -17.77 2.00 12.84
N ILE A 100 -19.03 2.10 13.29
CA ILE A 100 -20.00 1.03 13.12
C ILE A 100 -20.54 1.10 11.69
N VAL A 101 -20.12 0.15 10.87
CA VAL A 101 -20.59 0.03 9.49
C VAL A 101 -21.27 -1.32 9.34
N ARG A 102 -22.55 -1.30 8.97
CA ARG A 102 -23.38 -2.51 8.80
C ARG A 102 -23.30 -3.45 10.01
N GLY A 103 -23.34 -2.89 11.22
CA GLY A 103 -23.35 -3.64 12.48
C GLY A 103 -21.99 -4.16 12.96
N LYS A 104 -20.87 -3.76 12.33
CA LYS A 104 -19.52 -4.17 12.74
C LYS A 104 -18.61 -2.95 12.90
N HIS A 105 -17.67 -3.01 13.84
CA HIS A 105 -16.60 -2.01 13.93
C HIS A 105 -15.63 -2.18 12.77
N ARG A 106 -15.42 -1.11 11.99
CA ARG A 106 -14.52 -1.07 10.84
C ARG A 106 -13.52 0.06 10.99
N ARG A 107 -12.34 -0.13 10.40
CA ARG A 107 -11.38 0.95 10.18
C ARG A 107 -11.73 1.63 8.86
N ILE A 108 -11.70 2.96 8.88
CA ILE A 108 -12.02 3.78 7.72
C ILE A 108 -10.88 4.77 7.52
N VAL A 109 -10.47 4.96 6.28
CA VAL A 109 -9.56 6.05 5.90
C VAL A 109 -10.38 7.29 5.60
N THR A 110 -10.13 8.37 6.33
CA THR A 110 -10.96 9.57 6.42
C THR A 110 -10.22 10.84 6.01
N GLY A 111 -9.09 10.71 5.30
CA GLY A 111 -8.40 11.85 4.70
C GLY A 111 -9.30 12.66 3.76
N LYS A 112 -8.95 13.94 3.55
CA LYS A 112 -9.79 14.88 2.78
C LYS A 112 -10.01 14.40 1.35
N HIS A 113 -8.94 14.02 0.66
CA HIS A 113 -9.01 13.53 -0.71
C HIS A 113 -9.70 12.16 -0.76
N VAL A 114 -9.44 11.27 0.21
CA VAL A 114 -10.09 9.96 0.26
C VAL A 114 -11.61 10.10 0.40
N GLN A 115 -12.07 11.01 1.26
CA GLN A 115 -13.50 11.32 1.39
C GLN A 115 -14.09 11.84 0.07
N GLU A 116 -13.43 12.79 -0.57
CA GLU A 116 -13.88 13.36 -1.85
C GLU A 116 -13.96 12.28 -2.93
N LYS A 117 -12.88 11.51 -3.13
CA LYS A 117 -12.81 10.51 -4.20
C LYS A 117 -13.71 9.31 -3.93
N ALA A 118 -13.91 8.91 -2.68
CA ALA A 118 -14.89 7.88 -2.33
C ALA A 118 -16.33 8.32 -2.65
N ARG A 119 -16.72 9.57 -2.31
CA ARG A 119 -18.05 10.11 -2.64
C ARG A 119 -18.31 10.07 -4.14
N VAL A 120 -17.34 10.52 -4.94
CA VAL A 120 -17.43 10.50 -6.41
C VAL A 120 -17.48 9.08 -6.94
N HIS A 121 -16.60 8.19 -6.47
CA HIS A 121 -16.51 6.80 -6.94
C HIS A 121 -17.81 6.02 -6.72
N PHE A 122 -18.45 6.19 -5.56
CA PHE A 122 -19.69 5.48 -5.21
C PHE A 122 -20.97 6.28 -5.46
N GLY A 123 -20.88 7.53 -5.93
CA GLY A 123 -22.03 8.42 -6.11
C GLY A 123 -22.81 8.69 -4.83
N CYS A 124 -22.12 8.83 -3.68
CA CYS A 124 -22.76 8.95 -2.36
C CYS A 124 -22.11 10.05 -1.51
N ASP A 125 -22.69 11.25 -1.52
CA ASP A 125 -22.15 12.45 -0.85
C ASP A 125 -22.04 12.32 0.68
N SER A 126 -22.85 11.45 1.29
CA SER A 126 -22.84 11.26 2.75
C SER A 126 -21.68 10.39 3.25
N LEU A 127 -20.92 9.76 2.34
CA LEU A 127 -19.78 8.92 2.70
C LEU A 127 -18.74 9.71 3.49
N LYS A 128 -18.19 9.04 4.51
CA LYS A 128 -17.22 9.60 5.46
C LYS A 128 -15.79 9.15 5.19
N GLY A 129 -15.57 8.29 4.21
CA GLY A 129 -14.27 7.74 3.86
C GLY A 129 -14.40 6.41 3.14
N MET A 130 -13.29 5.67 3.07
CA MET A 130 -13.22 4.35 2.46
C MET A 130 -12.87 3.29 3.50
N GLU A 131 -13.58 2.16 3.50
CA GLU A 131 -13.35 1.06 4.43
C GLU A 131 -12.09 0.28 4.09
N LEU A 132 -11.31 -0.07 5.11
CA LEU A 132 -10.22 -1.04 4.97
C LEU A 132 -10.72 -2.47 5.17
N GLU A 133 -9.95 -3.41 4.65
CA GLU A 133 -10.15 -4.83 4.88
C GLU A 133 -10.01 -5.18 6.36
N ASP A 134 -10.87 -6.10 6.79
CA ASP A 134 -11.03 -6.52 8.18
C ASP A 134 -11.36 -8.02 8.32
N GLU A 135 -11.53 -8.71 7.20
CA GLU A 135 -11.59 -10.15 7.13
C GLU A 135 -10.16 -10.72 7.01
N ASP A 136 -9.99 -12.01 7.30
CA ASP A 136 -8.72 -12.75 7.14
C ASP A 136 -7.62 -12.63 8.22
N GLY A 137 -7.98 -12.64 9.52
CA GLY A 137 -7.00 -12.87 10.60
C GLY A 137 -6.26 -11.62 11.08
N ASP A 138 -5.40 -11.75 12.09
CA ASP A 138 -4.79 -10.59 12.75
C ASP A 138 -3.63 -9.96 11.95
N ARG A 139 -2.97 -10.72 11.08
CA ARG A 139 -1.80 -10.28 10.31
C ARG A 139 -2.22 -9.45 9.09
N GLU A 140 -3.32 -9.83 8.45
CA GLU A 140 -3.97 -9.13 7.35
C GLU A 140 -4.63 -7.83 7.83
N LYS A 141 -4.93 -7.71 9.13
CA LYS A 141 -5.31 -6.42 9.72
C LYS A 141 -4.12 -5.47 9.84
N GLU A 142 -2.90 -5.96 9.99
CA GLU A 142 -1.71 -5.09 10.11
C GLU A 142 -1.33 -4.47 8.76
N ILE A 143 -1.58 -5.18 7.65
CA ILE A 143 -1.31 -4.69 6.28
C ILE A 143 -2.61 -4.15 5.67
N PRO A 144 -2.80 -2.82 5.58
CA PRO A 144 -4.06 -2.27 5.14
C PRO A 144 -4.27 -2.54 3.65
N HIS A 145 -5.45 -3.05 3.32
CA HIS A 145 -5.98 -3.14 1.96
C HIS A 145 -7.35 -2.46 1.93
N TRP A 146 -7.84 -2.12 0.74
CA TRP A 146 -9.24 -1.73 0.61
C TRP A 146 -10.16 -2.91 0.86
N LYS A 147 -11.32 -2.64 1.46
CA LYS A 147 -12.35 -3.66 1.64
C LYS A 147 -12.72 -4.25 0.27
N GLU A 148 -12.42 -5.54 0.05
CA GLU A 148 -12.54 -6.16 -1.29
C GLU A 148 -13.99 -6.06 -1.81
N ARG A 149 -14.97 -6.18 -0.91
CA ARG A 149 -16.40 -6.01 -1.21
C ARG A 149 -16.70 -4.74 -2.02
N HIS A 150 -16.01 -3.64 -1.73
CA HIS A 150 -16.28 -2.33 -2.34
C HIS A 150 -15.33 -2.00 -3.48
N ALA A 151 -14.13 -2.57 -3.47
CA ALA A 151 -13.02 -2.17 -4.34
C ALA A 151 -12.29 -3.40 -4.92
N ARG A 152 -13.03 -4.45 -5.30
CA ARG A 152 -12.50 -5.74 -5.75
C ARG A 152 -11.45 -5.65 -6.86
N ASP A 153 -11.67 -4.73 -7.80
CA ASP A 153 -10.83 -4.54 -8.97
C ASP A 153 -9.82 -3.41 -8.80
N GLU A 154 -9.68 -2.85 -7.61
CA GLU A 154 -8.74 -1.78 -7.27
C GLU A 154 -7.34 -2.34 -7.01
N LEU A 155 -6.30 -1.53 -7.26
CA LEU A 155 -4.91 -1.88 -7.05
C LEU A 155 -4.64 -2.46 -5.66
N MET A 156 -5.14 -1.82 -4.60
CA MET A 156 -4.92 -2.17 -3.20
C MET A 156 -6.03 -3.05 -2.60
N ALA A 157 -6.76 -3.79 -3.44
CA ALA A 157 -7.59 -4.91 -2.97
C ALA A 157 -6.68 -6.04 -2.44
N PRO A 158 -7.07 -6.79 -1.40
CA PRO A 158 -6.25 -7.86 -0.83
C PRO A 158 -6.00 -8.99 -1.84
N THR A 159 -7.00 -9.29 -2.68
CA THR A 159 -6.85 -10.21 -3.81
C THR A 159 -6.64 -9.42 -5.09
N VAL A 160 -5.44 -9.49 -5.67
CA VAL A 160 -5.13 -8.80 -6.93
C VAL A 160 -5.93 -9.43 -8.09
N GLY A 161 -7.01 -8.75 -8.47
CA GLY A 161 -7.85 -9.04 -9.64
C GLY A 161 -7.48 -8.17 -10.85
N ALA A 162 -8.38 -7.26 -11.26
CA ALA A 162 -8.07 -6.31 -12.33
C ALA A 162 -7.05 -5.25 -11.91
N GLY A 163 -6.88 -4.94 -10.61
CA GLY A 163 -5.79 -4.12 -10.10
C GLY A 163 -5.68 -2.73 -10.75
N TYR A 164 -6.81 -2.04 -10.93
CA TYR A 164 -6.85 -0.68 -11.45
C TYR A 164 -6.30 0.30 -10.42
N TYR A 165 -5.34 1.13 -10.83
CA TYR A 165 -4.81 2.19 -9.99
C TYR A 165 -5.80 3.38 -10.01
N THR A 166 -6.76 3.37 -9.09
CA THR A 166 -7.86 4.35 -9.12
C THR A 166 -7.57 5.57 -8.26
N ALA A 167 -8.46 6.56 -8.37
CA ALA A 167 -8.48 7.72 -7.49
C ALA A 167 -8.58 7.38 -5.99
N LEU A 168 -9.04 6.18 -5.60
CA LEU A 168 -9.11 5.76 -4.18
C LEU A 168 -7.71 5.60 -3.58
N THR A 169 -6.86 4.77 -4.19
CA THR A 169 -5.47 4.57 -3.75
C THR A 169 -4.64 5.84 -3.92
N MET A 170 -4.82 6.54 -5.04
CA MET A 170 -4.15 7.83 -5.26
C MET A 170 -4.50 8.85 -4.18
N ALA A 171 -5.75 8.85 -3.68
CA ALA A 171 -6.17 9.77 -2.64
C ALA A 171 -5.47 9.55 -1.30
N VAL A 172 -5.14 8.31 -0.94
CA VAL A 172 -4.31 8.05 0.24
C VAL A 172 -2.94 8.68 0.06
N PHE A 173 -2.32 8.52 -1.10
CA PHE A 173 -1.02 9.14 -1.39
C PHE A 173 -1.05 10.67 -1.34
N ALA A 174 -2.14 11.30 -1.81
CA ALA A 174 -2.34 12.74 -1.67
C ALA A 174 -2.51 13.18 -0.21
N ASP A 175 -3.33 12.46 0.56
CA ASP A 175 -3.61 12.77 1.97
C ASP A 175 -2.42 12.47 2.90
N MET A 176 -1.45 11.65 2.48
CA MET A 176 -0.18 11.49 3.17
C MET A 176 0.75 12.70 2.99
N GLU A 177 0.49 13.56 2.01
CA GLU A 177 1.27 14.77 1.70
C GLU A 177 2.73 14.52 1.28
N TYR A 178 3.14 13.25 1.16
CA TYR A 178 4.44 12.86 0.60
C TYR A 178 4.48 13.02 -0.92
N TYR A 179 3.31 12.97 -1.57
CA TYR A 179 3.16 12.89 -3.02
C TYR A 179 2.17 13.92 -3.55
N SER A 180 2.45 14.44 -4.74
CA SER A 180 1.46 15.16 -5.54
C SER A 180 0.85 14.21 -6.57
N VAL A 181 -0.47 14.22 -6.68
CA VAL A 181 -1.20 13.26 -7.50
C VAL A 181 -1.68 13.88 -8.80
N ASN A 182 -1.43 13.20 -9.92
CA ASN A 182 -2.04 13.54 -11.22
C ASN A 182 -3.36 12.80 -11.40
N TRP A 183 -4.46 13.42 -10.99
CA TRP A 183 -5.81 12.83 -11.02
C TRP A 183 -6.32 12.46 -12.42
N SER A 184 -5.75 13.01 -13.50
CA SER A 184 -6.16 12.68 -14.88
C SER A 184 -5.74 11.27 -15.32
N MET A 185 -4.86 10.63 -14.55
CA MET A 185 -4.37 9.27 -14.80
C MET A 185 -5.16 8.20 -14.05
N ALA A 186 -6.18 8.60 -13.29
CA ALA A 186 -7.02 7.74 -12.47
C ALA A 186 -8.15 7.05 -13.27
#